data_AF-A0A373WK26-F1
#
_entry.id   AF-A0A373WK26-F1
#
_cell.length_a   1.000
_cell.length_b   1.000
_cell.length_c   1.000
_cell.angle_alpha   90.00
_cell.angle_beta   90.00
_cell.angle_gamma   90.00
#
_symmetry.space_group_name_H-M   'P 1'
#
loop_
_entity.id
_entity.type
_entity.pdbx_description
1 polymer ?
#
loop_
_entity_poly.entity_id
_entity_poly.type
_entity_poly.pdbx_seq_one_letter_code
_entity_poly.pdbx_strand_id
1 'polypeptide(L)'
;MIDRRYNSGEQFVMYSKEEIEAARNTDMVRFLEQHEGFSFKSSDGWLICNEHDSLKINPDRYTWHWYSRDLFGKGAIDWLCKVDGYGFKDAVARLIMRGGEGI
;
A
#
# COMPACT_ATOMS: atom_id res chain seq x y z
N MET A 1 -16.09 -16.96 6.41
CA MET A 1 -16.56 -17.32 5.06
C MET A 1 -17.46 -16.20 4.58
N ILE A 2 -17.05 -15.43 3.58
CA ILE A 2 -17.85 -14.33 3.03
C ILE A 2 -18.89 -14.95 2.09
N ASP A 3 -20.17 -14.82 2.45
CA ASP A 3 -21.31 -15.21 1.59
C ASP A 3 -21.33 -14.28 0.37
N ARG A 4 -20.95 -14.82 -0.79
CA ARG A 4 -21.02 -14.13 -2.07
C ARG A 4 -22.31 -14.54 -2.78
N ARG A 5 -23.38 -13.79 -2.55
CA ARG A 5 -24.58 -13.73 -3.41
C ARG A 5 -25.04 -12.27 -3.49
N TYR A 6 -25.56 -11.68 -4.57
CA TYR A 6 -25.65 -11.90 -6.02
C TYR A 6 -26.27 -10.59 -6.61
N ASN A 7 -26.19 -10.42 -7.94
CA ASN A 7 -27.18 -9.73 -8.81
C ASN A 7 -27.16 -8.19 -9.00
N SER A 8 -26.20 -7.71 -9.79
CA SER A 8 -26.33 -6.72 -10.89
C SER A 8 -24.94 -6.54 -11.50
N GLY A 9 -24.82 -6.24 -12.79
CA GLY A 9 -23.56 -6.27 -13.56
C GLY A 9 -22.42 -5.35 -13.11
N GLU A 10 -22.47 -4.78 -11.91
CA GLU A 10 -21.41 -4.05 -11.25
C GLU A 10 -21.02 -4.76 -9.95
N GLN A 11 -19.77 -5.25 -9.86
CA GLN A 11 -19.24 -5.85 -8.65
C GLN A 11 -19.08 -4.80 -7.55
N PHE A 12 -20.06 -4.69 -6.65
CA PHE A 12 -19.88 -3.97 -5.39
C PHE A 12 -19.08 -4.85 -4.42
N VAL A 13 -17.76 -4.82 -4.53
CA VAL A 13 -16.90 -5.43 -3.52
C VAL A 13 -17.02 -4.60 -2.23
N MET A 14 -17.55 -5.23 -1.19
CA MET A 14 -17.54 -4.72 0.19
C MET A 14 -16.48 -5.50 0.96
N TYR A 15 -15.55 -4.78 1.59
CA TYR A 15 -14.54 -5.37 2.46
C TYR A 15 -14.99 -5.24 3.91
N SER A 16 -14.74 -6.29 4.69
CA SER A 16 -14.92 -6.29 6.14
C SER A 16 -14.00 -5.23 6.77
N LYS A 17 -14.35 -4.75 7.97
CA LYS A 17 -13.48 -3.80 8.69
C LYS A 17 -12.08 -4.38 8.89
N GLU A 18 -12.01 -5.66 9.27
CA GLU A 18 -10.77 -6.41 9.45
C GLU A 18 -9.91 -6.46 8.18
N GLU A 19 -10.53 -6.63 7.02
CA GLU A 19 -9.84 -6.64 5.73
C GLU A 19 -9.24 -5.28 5.38
N ILE A 20 -9.99 -4.20 5.64
CA ILE A 20 -9.51 -2.83 5.45
C ILE A 20 -8.40 -2.50 6.46
N GLU A 21 -8.54 -2.94 7.71
CA GLU A 21 -7.52 -2.75 8.74
C GLU A 21 -6.23 -3.52 8.42
N ALA A 22 -6.32 -4.75 7.91
CA ALA A 22 -5.16 -5.51 7.45
C ALA A 22 -4.44 -4.77 6.31
N ALA A 23 -5.18 -4.29 5.30
CA ALA A 23 -4.62 -3.51 4.22
C ALA A 23 -3.94 -2.21 4.72
N ARG A 24 -4.54 -1.52 5.70
CA ARG A 24 -3.96 -0.31 6.31
C ARG A 24 -2.69 -0.57 7.12
N ASN A 25 -2.58 -1.74 7.75
CA ASN A 25 -1.40 -2.14 8.53
C ASN A 25 -0.29 -2.77 7.67
N THR A 26 -0.35 -2.64 6.34
CA THR A 26 0.74 -3.06 5.47
C THR A 26 1.97 -2.18 5.68
N ASP A 27 3.09 -2.78 6.09
CA ASP A 27 4.39 -2.12 6.21
C ASP A 27 4.86 -1.58 4.85
N MET A 28 5.15 -0.27 4.77
CA MET A 28 5.47 0.37 3.49
C MET A 28 6.80 -0.09 2.90
N VAL A 29 7.79 -0.38 3.74
CA VAL A 29 9.11 -0.78 3.26
C VAL A 29 8.98 -2.13 2.58
N ARG A 30 8.36 -3.10 3.26
CA ARG A 30 8.11 -4.44 2.69
C ARG A 30 7.24 -4.37 1.44
N PHE A 31 6.21 -3.54 1.47
CA PHE A 31 5.33 -3.37 0.31
C PHE A 31 6.12 -2.87 -0.91
N LEU A 32 6.97 -1.84 -0.76
CA LEU A 32 7.74 -1.28 -1.87
C LEU A 32 8.88 -2.20 -2.32
N GLU A 33 9.54 -2.90 -1.39
CA GLU A 33 10.51 -3.95 -1.72
C GLU A 33 9.90 -5.02 -2.63
N GLN A 34 8.67 -5.45 -2.33
CA GLN A 34 8.01 -6.50 -3.12
C GLN A 34 7.29 -5.97 -4.36
N HIS A 35 6.73 -4.75 -4.32
CA HIS A 35 5.93 -4.19 -5.41
C HIS A 35 6.78 -3.54 -6.49
N GLU A 36 7.81 -2.79 -6.08
CA GLU A 36 8.66 -2.00 -6.98
C GLU A 36 10.08 -2.57 -7.08
N GLY A 37 10.50 -3.44 -6.15
CA GLY A 37 11.89 -3.88 -6.05
C GLY A 37 12.81 -2.84 -5.39
N PHE A 38 12.24 -1.84 -4.72
CA PHE A 38 13.01 -0.78 -4.08
C PHE A 38 13.73 -1.26 -2.83
N SER A 39 14.82 -0.59 -2.50
CA SER A 39 15.60 -0.84 -1.30
C SER A 39 15.79 0.44 -0.50
N PHE A 40 15.92 0.32 0.83
CA PHE A 40 15.95 1.48 1.73
C PHE A 40 17.16 1.46 2.64
N LYS A 41 17.71 2.65 2.91
CA LYS A 41 18.75 2.88 3.93
C LYS A 41 18.23 3.83 5.00
N SER A 42 18.64 3.62 6.26
CA SER A 42 18.33 4.56 7.33
C SER A 42 19.30 5.75 7.32
N SER A 43 18.77 6.96 7.46
CA SER A 43 19.56 8.18 7.59
C SER A 43 18.75 9.27 8.27
N ASP A 44 19.32 9.92 9.28
CA ASP A 44 18.72 11.06 10.00
C ASP A 44 17.29 10.83 10.54
N GLY A 45 16.99 9.60 10.98
CA GLY A 45 15.65 9.24 11.45
C GLY A 45 14.64 8.94 10.35
N TRP A 46 15.07 8.89 9.09
CA TRP A 46 14.26 8.53 7.93
C TRP A 46 14.76 7.23 7.28
N LEU A 47 13.89 6.58 6.52
CA LEU A 47 14.25 5.54 5.56
C LEU A 47 14.22 6.15 4.16
N ILE A 48 15.38 6.20 3.50
CA ILE A 48 15.55 6.82 2.19
C ILE A 48 15.65 5.71 1.16
N CYS A 49 14.85 5.79 0.09
CA CYS A 49 14.92 4.86 -1.04
C CYS A 49 16.25 5.02 -1.78
N ASN A 50 16.89 3.90 -2.14
CA ASN A 50 18.17 3.92 -2.85
C ASN A 50 18.00 4.24 -4.35
N GLU A 51 16.88 3.82 -4.94
CA GLU A 51 16.55 4.05 -6.35
C GLU A 51 15.98 5.46 -6.56
N HIS A 52 15.40 6.06 -5.52
CA HIS A 52 14.84 7.40 -5.53
C HIS A 52 15.16 8.16 -4.23
N ASP A 53 16.23 8.96 -4.22
CA ASP A 53 16.69 9.70 -3.02
C ASP A 53 15.65 10.68 -2.44
N SER A 54 14.70 11.09 -3.27
CA SER A 54 13.58 11.96 -2.92
C SER A 54 12.36 11.21 -2.38
N LEU A 55 12.36 9.87 -2.40
CA LEU A 55 11.36 9.05 -1.73
C LEU A 55 11.87 8.70 -0.33
N LYS A 56 11.15 9.19 0.68
CA LYS A 56 11.46 8.98 2.09
C LYS A 56 10.26 8.39 2.82
N ILE A 57 10.53 7.49 3.76
CA ILE A 57 9.55 6.89 4.66
C ILE A 57 9.91 7.28 6.09
N ASN A 58 8.91 7.67 6.85
CA ASN A 58 9.01 7.96 8.28
C ASN A 58 9.43 6.71 9.07
N PRO A 59 10.00 6.87 10.26
CA PRO A 59 10.37 5.74 11.11
C PRO A 59 9.17 4.92 11.58
N ASP A 60 7.94 5.48 11.50
CA ASP A 60 6.70 4.73 11.75
C ASP A 60 6.39 3.66 10.70
N ARG A 61 7.12 3.63 9.58
CA ARG A 61 6.99 2.65 8.47
C ARG A 61 5.69 2.71 7.67
N TYR A 62 4.86 3.74 7.84
CA TYR A 62 3.65 3.93 7.07
C TYR A 62 3.61 5.28 6.33
N THR A 63 4.09 6.35 6.96
CA THR A 63 4.07 7.68 6.34
C THR A 63 5.21 7.83 5.34
N TRP A 64 4.92 8.32 4.14
CA TRP A 64 5.91 8.47 3.06
C TRP A 64 5.72 9.79 2.30
N HIS A 65 6.83 10.30 1.76
CA HIS A 65 6.91 11.49 0.94
C HIS A 65 7.79 11.24 -0.28
N TRP A 66 7.29 11.56 -1.47
CA TRP A 66 8.04 11.52 -2.73
C TRP A 66 8.19 12.94 -3.28
N TYR A 67 9.22 13.64 -2.83
CA TYR A 67 9.38 15.08 -3.05
C TYR A 67 9.53 15.46 -4.53
N SER A 68 10.24 14.66 -5.33
CA SER A 68 10.38 14.94 -6.77
C SER A 68 9.09 14.81 -7.58
N ARG A 69 8.08 14.12 -7.02
CA ARG A 69 6.75 13.96 -7.62
C ARG A 69 5.67 14.80 -6.95
N ASP A 70 6.02 15.55 -5.89
CA ASP A 70 5.08 16.26 -5.03
C ASP A 70 3.93 15.36 -4.50
N LEU A 71 4.27 14.11 -4.17
CA LEU A 71 3.32 13.14 -3.61
C LEU A 71 3.64 12.83 -2.16
N PHE A 72 2.60 12.60 -1.37
CA PHE A 72 2.73 12.21 0.04
C PHE A 72 1.58 11.31 0.44
N GLY A 73 1.83 10.46 1.43
CA GLY A 73 0.84 9.49 1.83
C GLY A 73 1.08 8.70 3.09
N LYS A 74 0.08 7.88 3.43
CA LYS A 74 0.13 6.99 4.58
C LYS A 74 -0.34 5.59 4.21
N GLY A 75 0.59 4.62 4.31
CA GLY A 75 0.36 3.22 4.04
C GLY A 75 0.23 2.90 2.55
N ALA A 76 0.17 1.60 2.25
CA ALA A 76 0.24 1.08 0.89
C ALA A 76 -1.01 1.39 0.07
N ILE A 77 -2.18 1.54 0.71
CA ILE A 77 -3.42 1.94 0.03
C ILE A 77 -3.23 3.29 -0.66
N ASP A 78 -2.64 4.26 0.04
CA ASP A 78 -2.47 5.60 -0.49
C ASP A 78 -1.41 5.65 -1.60
N TRP A 79 -0.39 4.80 -1.53
CA TRP A 79 0.55 4.58 -2.63
C TRP A 79 -0.17 4.07 -3.88
N LEU A 80 -0.89 2.95 -3.76
CA LEU A 80 -1.62 2.33 -4.86
C LEU A 80 -2.61 3.33 -5.49
N CYS A 81 -3.25 4.19 -4.69
CA CYS A 81 -4.16 5.21 -5.21
C CYS A 81 -3.43 6.37 -5.91
N LYS A 82 -2.39 6.94 -5.27
CA LYS A 82 -1.78 8.20 -5.72
C LYS A 82 -0.65 8.01 -6.73
N VAL A 83 0.10 6.92 -6.61
CA VAL A 83 1.25 6.61 -7.47
C VAL A 83 0.80 5.72 -8.63
N ASP A 84 0.06 4.64 -8.33
CA ASP A 84 -0.33 3.67 -9.36
C ASP A 84 -1.69 3.95 -10.00
N GLY A 85 -2.46 4.89 -9.44
CA GLY A 85 -3.74 5.35 -10.00
C GLY A 85 -4.93 4.41 -9.77
N TYR A 86 -4.84 3.47 -8.83
CA TYR A 86 -5.95 2.57 -8.51
C TYR A 86 -7.07 3.27 -7.74
N GLY A 87 -8.31 2.81 -7.95
CA GLY A 87 -9.41 3.14 -7.05
C GLY A 87 -9.20 2.51 -5.67
N PHE A 88 -9.75 3.12 -4.62
CA PHE A 88 -9.60 2.63 -3.24
C PHE A 88 -9.94 1.14 -3.08
N LYS A 89 -11.03 0.68 -3.71
CA LYS A 89 -11.45 -0.74 -3.62
C LYS A 89 -10.42 -1.66 -4.27
N ASP A 90 -9.91 -1.30 -5.44
CA ASP A 90 -8.89 -2.09 -6.14
C ASP A 90 -7.56 -2.10 -5.38
N ALA A 91 -7.18 -0.97 -4.76
CA ALA A 91 -6.02 -0.89 -3.89
C ALA A 91 -6.13 -1.85 -2.69
N VAL A 92 -7.29 -1.84 -2.01
CA VAL A 92 -7.55 -2.77 -0.89
C VAL A 92 -7.55 -4.22 -1.37
N ALA A 93 -8.15 -4.53 -2.52
CA ALA A 93 -8.14 -5.86 -3.13
C ALA A 93 -6.73 -6.42 -3.29
N ARG A 94 -5.83 -5.60 -3.86
CA ARG A 94 -4.43 -5.96 -4.15
C ARG A 94 -3.63 -6.25 -2.89
N LEU A 95 -3.91 -5.55 -1.79
CA LEU A 95 -3.23 -5.76 -0.52
C LEU A 95 -3.73 -7.02 0.20
N ILE A 96 -5.05 -7.27 0.18
CA ILE A 96 -5.62 -8.47 0.80
C ILE A 96 -5.22 -9.73 0.04
N MET A 97 -5.26 -9.71 -1.29
CA MET A 97 -4.85 -10.86 -2.11
C MET A 97 -3.36 -11.20 -1.91
N ARG A 98 -2.49 -10.20 -1.72
CA ARG A 98 -1.07 -10.42 -1.39
C ARG A 98 -0.84 -10.89 0.04
N GLY A 99 -1.70 -10.54 0.99
CA GLY A 99 -1.62 -11.01 2.38
C GLY A 99 -2.02 -12.49 2.59
N GLY A 100 -2.59 -13.13 1.57
CA GLY A 100 -3.05 -14.53 1.62
C GLY A 100 -2.05 -15.58 1.10
N GLU A 101 -0.96 -15.17 0.45
CA GLU A 101 0.09 -16.08 -0.02
C GLU A 101 1.32 -15.95 0.88
N GLY A 102 1.28 -16.68 2.00
CA GLY A 102 2.46 -17.00 2.77
C GLY A 102 2.98 -18.38 2.37
N ILE A 103 4.07 -18.44 1.61
CA ILE A 103 5.26 -19.30 1.80
C ILE A 103 6.38 -18.84 0.87
#